data_AF-A0A6P0WU04-F1
#
_entry.id   AF-A0A6P0WU04-F1
#
_cell.length_a   1.000
_cell.length_b   1.000
_cell.length_c   1.000
_cell.angle_alpha   90.00
_cell.angle_beta   90.00
_cell.angle_gamma   90.00
#
_symmetry.space_group_name_H-M   'P 1'
#
loop_
_entity.id
_entity.type
_entity.pdbx_description
1 polymer ?
#
loop_
_entity_poly.entity_id
_entity_poly.type
_entity_poly.pdbx_seq_one_letter_code
_entity_poly.pdbx_strand_id
1 'polypeptide(L)'
;MTKYKIVLVPFPFDDLSSNKVRPAVCLTNPITPKKHVVIAFITSKVLSTPLPTDIILDKSDSEFVLTGLRVSSTLRIHRLTTITTSIIKRELGQLSPKMQ
;
A
#
# COMPACT_ATOMS: atom_id res chain seq x y z
N MET A 1 10.79 -1.40 12.01
CA MET A 1 10.13 -2.45 11.20
C MET A 1 9.37 -1.76 10.08
N THR A 2 9.51 -2.20 8.83
CA THR A 2 8.86 -1.54 7.67
C THR A 2 7.67 -2.32 7.17
N LYS A 3 7.63 -3.65 7.42
CA LYS A 3 6.46 -4.49 7.11
C LYS A 3 5.18 -3.88 7.71
N TYR A 4 4.10 -3.93 6.94
CA TYR A 4 2.76 -3.41 7.24
C TYR A 4 2.61 -1.90 7.31
N LYS A 5 3.68 -1.13 7.10
CA LYS A 5 3.57 0.33 6.98
C LYS A 5 2.89 0.72 5.67
N ILE A 6 2.02 1.72 5.75
CA ILE A 6 1.42 2.38 4.60
C ILE A 6 2.23 3.63 4.29
N VAL A 7 2.70 3.72 3.05
CA VAL A 7 3.63 4.75 2.59
C VAL A 7 3.14 5.41 1.31
N LEU A 8 3.50 6.67 1.11
CA LEU A 8 3.37 7.36 -0.18
C LEU A 8 4.63 7.15 -1.01
N VAL A 9 4.44 6.62 -2.20
CA VAL A 9 5.51 6.36 -3.17
C VAL A 9 5.06 6.78 -4.57
N PRO A 10 5.97 7.19 -5.47
CA PRO A 10 5.69 7.22 -6.89
C PRO A 10 5.43 5.78 -7.35
N PHE A 11 4.17 5.45 -7.66
CA PHE A 11 3.77 4.12 -8.08
C PHE A 11 3.45 4.15 -9.58
N PRO A 12 4.09 3.30 -10.40
CA PRO A 12 3.87 3.31 -11.84
C PRO A 12 2.46 2.84 -12.21
N PHE A 13 1.94 3.41 -13.29
CA PHE A 13 0.84 2.77 -13.99
C PHE A 13 1.30 1.48 -14.69
N ASP A 14 0.36 0.61 -15.02
CA ASP A 14 0.65 -0.68 -15.65
C ASP A 14 1.30 -0.51 -17.04
N ASP A 15 1.03 0.61 -17.70
CA ASP A 15 1.63 1.02 -18.98
C ASP A 15 2.91 1.86 -18.83
N LEU A 16 3.38 2.04 -17.59
CA LEU A 16 4.55 2.87 -17.23
C LEU A 16 4.46 4.34 -17.71
N SER A 17 3.29 4.81 -18.14
CA SER A 17 3.11 6.13 -18.76
C SER A 17 3.36 7.29 -17.79
N SER A 18 3.14 7.07 -16.50
CA SER A 18 3.39 8.07 -15.47
C SER A 18 3.53 7.46 -14.07
N ASN A 19 4.14 8.24 -13.17
CA ASN A 19 4.31 7.90 -11.77
C ASN A 19 3.50 8.87 -10.91
N LYS A 20 2.26 8.49 -10.58
CA LYS A 20 1.49 9.25 -9.58
C LYS A 20 1.93 8.84 -8.18
N VAL A 21 2.00 9.81 -7.27
CA VAL A 21 2.26 9.52 -5.86
C VAL A 21 1.00 8.92 -5.26
N ARG A 22 1.09 7.68 -4.77
CA ARG A 22 -0.05 6.91 -4.28
C ARG A 22 0.31 6.14 -3.01
N PRO A 23 -0.68 5.81 -2.17
CA PRO A 23 -0.44 4.94 -1.03
C PRO A 23 -0.11 3.51 -1.49
N ALA A 24 0.76 2.86 -0.74
CA ALA A 24 1.10 1.45 -0.88
C ALA A 24 1.43 0.87 0.50
N VAL A 25 1.23 -0.43 0.69
CA VAL A 25 1.65 -1.13 1.92
C VAL A 25 2.96 -1.86 1.69
N CYS A 26 3.88 -1.78 2.64
CA CYS A 26 5.09 -2.58 2.66
C CYS A 26 4.79 -4.02 3.11
N LEU A 27 4.99 -5.00 2.24
CA LEU A 27 4.75 -6.41 2.54
C LEU A 27 5.95 -7.10 3.21
N THR A 28 7.12 -6.47 3.16
CA THR A 28 8.35 -7.01 3.75
C THR A 28 9.06 -5.95 4.58
N ASN A 29 9.92 -6.40 5.48
CA ASN A 29 11.02 -5.55 5.94
C ASN A 29 12.05 -5.36 4.80
N PRO A 30 13.00 -4.42 4.92
CA PRO A 30 14.08 -4.32 3.95
C PRO A 30 14.85 -5.64 3.85
N ILE A 31 14.89 -6.23 2.64
CA ILE A 31 15.39 -7.59 2.40
C ILE A 31 16.89 -7.59 2.05
N THR A 32 17.35 -6.54 1.35
CA THR A 32 18.71 -6.46 0.81
C THR A 32 19.53 -5.35 1.50
N PRO A 33 20.87 -5.35 1.38
CA PRO A 33 21.71 -4.24 1.87
C PRO A 33 21.32 -2.88 1.28
N LYS A 34 20.80 -2.88 0.05
CA LYS A 34 20.24 -1.71 -0.63
C LYS A 34 18.86 -1.28 -0.12
N LYS A 35 18.37 -1.94 0.93
CA LYS A 35 17.07 -1.70 1.59
C LYS A 35 15.90 -1.82 0.63
N HIS A 36 15.85 -2.90 -0.15
CA HIS A 36 14.71 -3.18 -1.03
C HIS A 36 13.52 -3.70 -0.22
N VAL A 37 12.32 -3.22 -0.56
CA VAL A 37 11.05 -3.60 0.08
C VAL A 37 10.05 -3.93 -1.02
N VAL A 38 9.32 -5.03 -0.85
CA VAL A 38 8.16 -5.36 -1.69
C VAL A 38 6.96 -4.59 -1.17
N ILE A 39 6.28 -3.89 -2.06
CA ILE A 39 5.08 -3.11 -1.74
C ILE A 39 3.89 -3.57 -2.57
N ALA A 40 2.68 -3.44 -2.02
CA ALA A 40 1.42 -3.65 -2.72
C ALA A 40 0.64 -2.34 -2.85
N PHE A 41 0.00 -2.17 -3.99
CA PHE A 41 -0.68 -0.95 -4.37
C PHE A 41 -1.99 -0.73 -3.60
N ILE A 42 -2.27 0.52 -3.18
CA ILE A 42 -3.57 0.92 -2.60
C ILE A 42 -4.24 1.96 -3.50
N THR A 43 -5.53 1.78 -3.76
CA THR A 43 -6.37 2.71 -4.51
C THR A 43 -7.59 3.13 -3.69
N SER A 44 -8.06 4.36 -3.84
CA SER A 44 -9.35 4.80 -3.29
C SER A 44 -10.54 4.30 -4.11
N LYS A 45 -10.30 3.65 -5.26
CA LYS A 45 -11.36 3.09 -6.10
C LYS A 45 -11.76 1.70 -5.60
N VAL A 46 -12.78 1.66 -4.76
CA VAL A 46 -13.45 0.44 -4.33
C VAL A 46 -14.45 0.01 -5.41
N LEU A 47 -14.30 -1.21 -5.92
CA LEU A 47 -15.22 -1.77 -6.92
C LEU A 47 -16.45 -2.37 -6.23
N SER A 48 -17.60 -2.32 -6.89
CA SER A 48 -18.82 -3.00 -6.42
C SER A 48 -18.63 -4.51 -6.34
N THR A 49 -17.85 -5.07 -7.26
CA THR A 49 -17.42 -6.46 -7.29
C THR A 49 -15.90 -6.52 -7.22
N PRO A 50 -15.31 -6.69 -6.03
CA PRO A 50 -13.87 -6.81 -5.85
C PRO A 50 -13.29 -8.03 -6.57
N LEU A 51 -12.02 -7.93 -6.98
CA LEU A 51 -11.30 -9.09 -7.51
C LEU A 51 -10.92 -10.06 -6.37
N PRO A 52 -10.61 -11.34 -6.66
CA PRO A 52 -10.18 -12.30 -5.64
C PRO A 52 -8.90 -11.89 -4.86
N THR A 53 -8.13 -10.95 -5.40
CA THR A 53 -6.88 -10.43 -4.80
C THR A 53 -7.06 -9.04 -4.17
N ASP A 54 -8.27 -8.49 -4.20
CA ASP A 54 -8.57 -7.20 -3.63
C ASP A 54 -8.95 -7.36 -2.17
N ILE A 55 -8.29 -6.60 -1.30
CA ILE A 55 -8.61 -6.50 0.12
C ILE A 55 -9.19 -5.12 0.38
N ILE A 56 -10.41 -5.06 0.92
CA ILE A 56 -11.08 -3.80 1.24
C ILE A 56 -10.59 -3.30 2.59
N LEU A 57 -10.03 -2.08 2.59
CA LEU A 57 -9.74 -1.30 3.79
C LEU A 57 -10.93 -0.37 4.01
N ASP A 58 -11.90 -0.81 4.81
CA ASP A 58 -13.13 -0.06 5.06
C ASP A 58 -12.93 1.00 6.15
N LYS A 59 -13.29 2.25 5.84
CA LYS A 59 -13.29 3.38 6.77
C LYS A 59 -14.23 3.18 7.97
N SER A 60 -15.23 2.30 7.85
CA SER A 60 -16.11 1.94 8.96
C SER A 60 -15.40 1.11 10.05
N ASP A 61 -14.26 0.48 9.75
CA ASP A 61 -13.50 -0.29 10.74
C ASP A 61 -12.87 0.65 11.79
N SER A 62 -13.02 0.31 13.07
CA SER A 62 -12.48 1.09 14.19
C SER A 62 -10.95 1.26 14.14
N GLU A 63 -10.24 0.30 13.57
CA GLU A 63 -8.78 0.33 13.44
C GLU A 63 -8.31 1.02 12.14
N PHE A 64 -9.23 1.44 11.26
CA PHE A 64 -8.91 2.12 10.01
C PHE A 64 -8.09 3.40 10.23
N VAL A 65 -8.30 4.09 11.36
CA VAL A 65 -7.55 5.31 11.70
C VAL A 65 -6.03 5.06 11.74
N LEU A 66 -5.59 3.85 12.08
CA LEU A 66 -4.17 3.48 12.13
C LEU A 66 -3.51 3.45 10.75
N THR A 67 -4.30 3.29 9.69
CA THR A 67 -3.80 3.24 8.31
C THR A 67 -3.28 4.58 7.80
N GLY A 68 -3.77 5.69 8.36
CA GLY A 68 -3.52 7.04 7.87
C GLY A 68 -4.19 7.37 6.52
N LEU A 69 -5.02 6.46 5.99
CA LEU A 69 -5.83 6.70 4.80
C LEU A 69 -7.04 7.58 5.16
N ARG A 70 -7.55 8.34 4.18
CA ARG A 70 -8.66 9.30 4.41
C ARG A 70 -10.05 8.73 4.09
N VAL A 71 -10.09 7.74 3.21
CA VAL A 71 -11.30 7.17 2.61
C VAL A 71 -11.14 5.66 2.47
N SER A 72 -12.26 4.91 2.45
CA SER A 72 -12.24 3.48 2.17
C SER A 72 -11.46 3.22 0.88
N SER A 73 -10.61 2.22 0.93
CA SER A 73 -9.61 1.96 -0.12
C SER A 73 -9.51 0.47 -0.39
N THR A 74 -8.92 0.12 -1.51
CA THR A 74 -8.67 -1.27 -1.90
C THR A 74 -7.18 -1.49 -2.01
N LEU A 75 -6.68 -2.46 -1.25
CA LEU A 75 -5.35 -3.02 -1.39
C LEU A 75 -5.38 -4.06 -2.51
N ARG A 76 -4.60 -3.84 -3.57
CA ARG A 76 -4.55 -4.71 -4.76
C ARG A 76 -3.33 -5.61 -4.71
N ILE A 77 -3.51 -6.84 -4.24
CA ILE A 77 -2.39 -7.80 -4.08
C ILE A 77 -1.81 -8.24 -5.43
N HIS A 78 -2.58 -8.18 -6.52
CA HIS A 78 -2.08 -8.45 -7.87
C HIS A 78 -1.15 -7.34 -8.43
N ARG A 79 -1.03 -6.18 -7.76
CA ARG A 79 -0.14 -5.07 -8.18
C ARG A 79 0.97 -4.89 -7.16
N LEU A 80 2.01 -5.71 -7.30
CA LEU A 80 3.21 -5.67 -6.48
C LEU A 80 4.38 -5.02 -7.22
N THR A 81 5.25 -4.35 -6.50
CA THR A 81 6.54 -3.91 -7.03
C THR A 81 7.61 -3.90 -5.94
N THR A 82 8.88 -3.93 -6.35
CA THR A 82 10.02 -3.82 -5.43
C THR A 82 10.63 -2.43 -5.59
N ILE A 83 10.77 -1.72 -4.48
CA ILE A 83 11.40 -0.39 -4.45
C ILE A 83 12.53 -0.35 -3.42
N THR A 84 13.42 0.62 -3.55
CA THR A 84 14.32 1.00 -2.46
C THR A 84 13.58 1.89 -1.47
N THR A 85 13.89 1.79 -0.17
CA THR A 85 13.26 2.67 0.85
C THR A 85 13.51 4.16 0.60
N SER A 86 14.55 4.53 -0.15
CA SER A 86 14.85 5.92 -0.52
C SER A 86 13.79 6.60 -1.39
N ILE A 87 12.94 5.81 -2.06
CA ILE A 87 11.87 6.34 -2.94
C ILE A 87 10.61 6.71 -2.13
N ILE A 88 10.50 6.20 -0.89
CA ILE A 88 9.38 6.50 0.01
C ILE A 88 9.37 8.00 0.32
N LYS A 89 8.26 8.66 -0.02
CA LYS A 89 8.07 10.10 0.19
C LYS A 89 7.59 10.40 1.60
N ARG A 90 6.70 9.57 2.15
CA ARG A 90 6.11 9.76 3.47
C ARG A 90 5.52 8.46 4.00
N GLU A 91 5.57 8.27 5.31
CA GLU A 91 4.79 7.26 6.02
C GLU A 91 3.42 7.84 6.40
N LEU A 92 2.33 7.12 6.12
CA LEU A 92 0.98 7.53 6.48
C LEU A 92 0.52 6.89 7.79
N GLY A 93 0.88 5.63 7.99
CA GLY A 93 0.41 4.81 9.10
C GLY A 93 0.80 3.35 8.89
N GLN A 94 0.00 2.43 9.43
CA GLN A 94 0.24 0.99 9.33
C GLN A 94 -1.07 0.20 9.32
N LEU A 95 -1.03 -1.01 8.75
CA LEU A 95 -2.11 -1.97 8.91
C LEU A 95 -2.16 -2.46 10.37
N SER A 96 -3.37 -2.50 10.92
CA SER A 96 -3.60 -3.08 12.23
C SER A 96 -3.43 -4.60 12.19
N PRO A 97 -3.20 -5.29 13.33
CA PRO A 97 -3.05 -6.75 13.37
C PRO A 97 -4.20 -7.52 12.71
N LYS A 98 -5.42 -6.98 12.76
CA LYS A 98 -6.60 -7.57 12.10
C LYS A 98 -6.54 -7.49 10.57
N MET A 99 -5.80 -6.52 10.03
CA MET A 99 -5.66 -6.26 8.60
C MET A 99 -4.37 -6.88 7.99
N GLN A 100 -3.54 -7.56 8.80
CA GLN A 100 -2.27 -8.18 8.41
C GLN A 100 -2.44 -9.59 7.85
#